data_AF-A0A2K3LWA4-F1
#
_entry.id   AF-A0A2K3LWA4-F1
#
_cell.length_a   1.000
_cell.length_b   1.000
_cell.length_c   1.000
_cell.angle_alpha   90.00
_cell.angle_beta   90.00
_cell.angle_gamma   90.00
#
_symmetry.space_group_name_H-M   'P 1'
#
loop_
_entity.id
_entity.type
_entity.pdbx_description
1 polymer ?
#
loop_
_entity_poly.entity_id
_entity_poly.type
_entity_poly.pdbx_seq_one_letter_code
_entity_poly.pdbx_strand_id
1 'polypeptide(L)'
;MKNSRWCMAVTLTMLSVLPFLFENGNGPVQVVEASNSVSAFVQNAIYSNRITIFSKSYCPYCLRAKRVFVELNEQPFVVELDLRGPFEFTYF
;
A
#
# COMPACT_ATOMS: atom_id res chain seq x y z
N MET A 1 -2.08 -31.05 42.50
CA MET A 1 -0.79 -30.74 41.86
C MET A 1 -0.57 -31.68 40.66
N LYS A 2 -1.21 -31.42 39.51
CA LYS A 2 -1.01 -32.16 38.25
C LYS A 2 -1.16 -31.18 37.07
N ASN A 3 -0.28 -30.21 36.98
CA ASN A 3 -0.33 -29.13 35.97
C ASN A 3 1.04 -28.75 35.37
N SER A 4 2.14 -29.34 35.86
CA SER A 4 3.49 -28.97 35.39
C SER A 4 3.87 -29.56 34.02
N ARG A 5 3.36 -30.77 33.68
CA ARG A 5 3.75 -31.47 32.44
C ARG A 5 3.10 -30.87 31.18
N TRP A 6 1.89 -30.30 31.31
CA TRP A 6 1.21 -29.61 30.21
C TRP A 6 1.82 -28.23 29.94
N CYS A 7 2.31 -27.54 30.97
CA CYS A 7 2.96 -26.24 30.80
C CYS A 7 4.26 -26.37 29.99
N MET A 8 5.09 -27.38 30.29
CA MET A 8 6.34 -27.61 29.55
C MET A 8 6.10 -28.00 28.08
N ALA A 9 5.08 -28.84 27.81
CA ALA A 9 4.71 -29.21 26.45
C ALA A 9 4.20 -28.00 25.64
N VAL A 10 3.41 -27.12 26.26
CA VAL A 10 2.91 -25.89 25.62
C VAL A 10 4.03 -24.86 25.39
N THR A 11 5.00 -24.76 26.31
CA THR A 11 6.16 -23.87 26.13
C THR A 11 7.09 -24.36 25.02
N LEU A 12 7.28 -25.68 24.86
CA LEU A 12 8.15 -26.25 23.84
C LEU A 12 7.57 -26.09 22.43
N THR A 13 6.25 -26.22 22.28
CA THR A 13 5.57 -26.01 20.99
C THR A 13 5.47 -24.54 20.62
N MET A 14 5.36 -23.62 21.58
CA MET A 14 5.37 -22.17 21.30
C MET A 14 6.77 -21.66 20.88
N LEU A 15 7.86 -22.19 21.45
CA LEU A 15 9.22 -21.78 21.05
C LEU A 15 9.61 -22.24 19.64
N SER A 16 9.07 -23.36 19.14
CA SER A 16 9.37 -23.85 17.78
C SER A 16 8.47 -23.23 16.70
N VAL A 17 7.26 -22.78 17.06
CA VAL A 17 6.30 -22.19 16.12
C VAL A 17 6.46 -20.66 15.99
N LEU A 18 6.93 -19.96 17.04
CA LEU A 18 7.16 -18.51 16.99
C LEU A 18 8.18 -18.05 15.92
N PRO A 19 9.31 -18.74 15.70
CA PRO A 19 10.25 -18.38 14.62
C PRO A 19 9.64 -18.60 13.25
N PHE A 20 8.82 -19.64 13.10
CA PHE A 20 8.16 -20.02 11.83
C PHE A 20 7.11 -19.00 11.35
N LEU A 21 6.59 -18.15 12.25
CA LEU A 21 5.64 -17.09 11.91
C LEU A 21 6.29 -15.71 11.73
N PHE A 22 7.56 -15.53 12.08
CA PHE A 22 8.25 -14.24 11.98
C PHE A 22 9.21 -14.12 10.79
N GLU A 23 9.51 -15.21 10.09
CA GLU A 23 10.50 -15.23 9.00
C GLU A 23 9.96 -14.88 7.59
N ASN A 24 8.78 -14.25 7.50
CA ASN A 24 8.28 -13.64 6.25
C ASN A 24 8.17 -12.11 6.35
N GLY A 25 8.96 -11.48 7.22
CA GLY A 25 9.05 -10.03 7.36
C GLY A 25 9.97 -9.31 6.35
N ASN A 26 10.57 -10.03 5.40
CA ASN A 26 11.40 -9.40 4.35
C ASN A 26 10.54 -9.09 3.10
N GLY A 27 9.76 -8.03 3.20
CA GLY A 27 9.46 -7.25 2.00
C GLY A 27 10.75 -6.59 1.49
N PRO A 28 10.97 -6.46 0.17
CA PRO A 28 12.13 -5.75 -0.33
C PRO A 28 12.12 -4.30 0.20
N VAL A 29 13.12 -3.95 1.02
CA VAL A 29 13.47 -2.56 1.29
C VAL A 29 14.01 -2.00 -0.03
N GLN A 30 13.12 -1.38 -0.80
CA GLN A 30 13.48 -0.61 -1.98
C GLN A 30 14.25 0.62 -1.48
N VAL A 31 15.58 0.60 -1.58
CA VAL A 31 16.39 1.81 -1.51
C VAL A 31 16.03 2.61 -2.76
N VAL A 32 15.08 3.54 -2.62
CA VAL A 32 14.63 4.39 -3.72
C VAL A 32 15.74 5.39 -4.00
N GLU A 33 16.60 5.05 -4.95
CA GLU A 33 17.56 5.96 -5.54
C GLU A 33 16.78 7.12 -6.19
N ALA A 34 17.00 8.32 -5.65
CA ALA A 34 16.36 9.55 -6.11
C ALA A 34 16.89 9.96 -7.49
N SER A 35 16.42 9.26 -8.52
CA SER A 35 16.32 9.83 -9.86
C SER A 35 14.88 10.30 -10.04
N ASN A 36 14.67 11.41 -10.75
CA ASN A 36 13.37 12.00 -11.09
C ASN A 36 12.51 11.09 -11.99
N SER A 37 12.31 9.85 -11.56
CA SER A 37 11.66 8.78 -12.30
C SER A 37 10.20 8.70 -11.91
N VAL A 38 9.35 8.52 -12.92
CA VAL A 38 7.88 8.40 -12.75
C VAL A 38 7.54 7.24 -11.83
N SER A 39 8.31 6.15 -11.91
CA SER A 39 8.17 4.98 -11.03
C SER A 39 8.37 5.34 -9.57
N ALA A 40 9.42 6.09 -9.22
CA ALA A 40 9.64 6.54 -7.85
C ALA A 40 8.50 7.43 -7.34
N PHE A 41 7.95 8.31 -8.18
CA PHE A 41 6.79 9.12 -7.83
C PHE A 41 5.54 8.27 -7.56
N VAL A 42 5.22 7.34 -8.46
CA VAL A 42 4.05 6.46 -8.31
C VAL A 42 4.18 5.64 -7.04
N GLN A 43 5.34 5.03 -6.80
CA GLN A 43 5.58 4.24 -5.59
C GLN A 43 5.47 5.10 -4.33
N ASN A 44 6.12 6.26 -4.31
CA ASN A 44 6.04 7.16 -3.15
C ASN A 44 4.61 7.62 -2.87
N ALA A 45 3.81 7.93 -3.89
CA ALA A 45 2.41 8.28 -3.71
C ALA A 45 1.60 7.14 -3.08
N ILE A 46 1.82 5.89 -3.52
CA ILE A 46 1.17 4.69 -2.98
C ILE A 46 1.59 4.43 -1.52
N TYR A 47 2.89 4.55 -1.20
CA TYR A 47 3.38 4.29 0.16
C TYR A 47 3.04 5.38 1.16
N SER A 48 2.93 6.64 0.73
CA SER A 48 2.66 7.78 1.62
C SER A 48 1.18 7.98 1.95
N ASN A 49 0.27 7.45 1.13
CA ASN A 49 -1.17 7.64 1.29
C ASN A 49 -1.90 6.30 1.39
N ARG A 50 -2.89 6.20 2.29
CA ARG A 50 -3.71 4.98 2.43
C ARG A 50 -4.47 4.63 1.16
N ILE A 51 -4.97 5.64 0.46
CA ILE A 51 -5.72 5.52 -0.79
C ILE A 51 -5.18 6.57 -1.75
N THR A 52 -4.68 6.14 -2.90
CA THR A 52 -4.21 7.03 -3.97
C THR A 52 -5.04 6.81 -5.23
N ILE A 53 -5.47 7.91 -5.86
CA ILE A 53 -6.25 7.89 -7.11
C ILE A 53 -5.47 8.67 -8.17
N PHE A 54 -5.07 7.99 -9.24
CA PHE A 54 -4.56 8.64 -10.44
C PHE A 54 -5.74 8.87 -11.41
N SER A 55 -5.97 10.11 -11.81
CA SER A 55 -7.11 10.47 -12.65
C SER A 55 -6.78 11.56 -13.67
N LYS A 56 -7.76 11.87 -14.53
CA LYS A 56 -7.78 13.09 -15.33
C LYS A 56 -8.93 13.96 -14.84
N SER A 57 -8.72 15.27 -14.72
CA SER A 57 -9.70 16.20 -14.14
C SER A 57 -11.03 16.22 -14.92
N TYR A 58 -10.96 16.09 -16.24
CA TYR A 58 -12.11 16.11 -17.14
C TYR A 58 -12.83 14.75 -17.30
N CYS A 59 -12.26 13.65 -16.81
CA CYS A 59 -12.77 12.32 -17.14
C CYS A 59 -14.06 12.00 -16.35
N PRO A 60 -15.19 11.72 -17.04
CA PRO A 60 -16.47 11.44 -16.37
C PRO A 60 -16.44 10.14 -15.56
N TYR A 61 -15.60 9.16 -15.94
CA TYR A 61 -15.44 7.92 -15.19
C TYR A 61 -14.69 8.14 -13.88
N CYS A 62 -13.61 8.93 -13.90
CA CYS A 62 -12.85 9.27 -12.71
C CYS A 62 -13.71 10.05 -11.70
N LEU A 63 -14.57 10.95 -12.17
CA LEU A 63 -15.51 11.67 -11.30
C LEU A 63 -16.48 10.73 -10.59
N ARG A 64 -17.01 9.72 -11.29
CA ARG A 64 -17.88 8.70 -10.67
C ARG A 64 -17.13 7.88 -9.63
N ALA A 65 -15.91 7.46 -9.92
CA ALA A 65 -15.09 6.71 -8.97
C ALA A 65 -14.79 7.53 -7.69
N LYS A 66 -14.43 8.80 -7.83
CA LYS A 66 -14.17 9.69 -6.68
C LYS A 66 -15.38 9.86 -5.76
N ARG A 67 -16.60 9.89 -6.32
CA ARG A 67 -17.84 10.01 -5.51
C ARG A 67 -18.04 8.83 -4.55
N VAL A 68 -17.65 7.62 -4.94
CA VAL A 68 -17.76 6.45 -4.07
C VAL A 68 -16.94 6.63 -2.80
N PHE A 69 -15.74 7.19 -2.90
CA PHE A 69 -14.90 7.47 -1.72
C PHE A 69 -15.48 8.57 -0.83
N VAL A 70 -16.15 9.57 -1.42
CA VAL A 70 -16.87 10.60 -0.66
C VAL A 70 -18.05 9.99 0.11
N GLU A 71 -18.80 9.07 -0.50
CA GLU A 71 -19.90 8.36 0.15
C GLU A 71 -19.42 7.47 1.30
N LEU A 72 -18.24 6.87 1.16
CA LEU A 72 -17.56 6.10 2.21
C LEU A 72 -16.88 6.99 3.27
N ASN A 73 -16.99 8.32 3.15
CA ASN A 73 -16.37 9.30 4.03
C ASN A 73 -14.83 9.15 4.16
N GLU A 74 -14.19 8.70 3.08
CA GLU A 74 -12.75 8.55 2.93
C GLU A 74 -12.18 9.68 2.07
N GLN A 75 -10.99 10.17 2.41
CA GLN A 75 -10.31 11.24 1.67
C GLN A 75 -9.08 10.66 0.94
N PRO A 76 -9.23 10.23 -0.32
CA PRO A 76 -8.12 9.71 -1.10
C PRO A 76 -7.19 10.83 -1.58
N PHE A 77 -5.90 10.53 -1.71
CA PHE A 77 -4.94 11.40 -2.36
C PHE A 77 -5.13 11.33 -3.89
N VAL A 78 -5.55 12.45 -4.50
CA VAL A 78 -5.84 12.50 -5.93
C VAL A 78 -4.69 13.15 -6.69
N VAL A 79 -4.18 12.42 -7.69
CA VAL A 79 -3.18 12.90 -8.63
C VAL A 79 -3.83 13.07 -10.00
N GLU A 80 -4.03 14.33 -10.42
CA GLU A 80 -4.51 14.66 -11.75
C GLU A 80 -3.34 14.65 -12.75
N LEU A 81 -3.40 13.72 -13.71
CA LEU A 81 -2.35 13.47 -14.69
C LEU A 81 -2.31 14.56 -15.77
N ASP A 82 -3.47 15.11 -16.13
CA ASP A 82 -3.60 16.18 -17.14
C ASP A 82 -3.02 17.53 -16.68
N LEU A 83 -2.88 17.72 -15.37
CA LEU A 83 -2.27 18.92 -14.80
C LEU A 83 -0.74 18.80 -14.65
N ARG A 84 -0.17 17.62 -14.92
CA ARG A 84 1.25 17.31 -14.71
C ARG A 84 2.00 17.20 -16.04
N GLY A 85 2.17 18.33 -16.74
CA GLY A 85 3.10 18.50 -17.87
C GLY A 85 2.85 17.58 -19.07
N PRO A 86 3.73 17.58 -20.10
CA PRO A 86 3.55 16.82 -21.32
C PRO A 86 3.87 15.34 -21.11
N PHE A 87 3.10 14.66 -20.24
CA PHE A 87 2.81 13.27 -20.50
C PHE A 87 1.79 13.27 -21.62
N GLU A 88 2.29 13.09 -22.84
CA GLU A 88 1.52 12.99 -24.08
C GLU A 88 0.61 11.74 -24.05
N PHE A 89 -0.40 11.77 -23.18
CA PHE A 89 -1.60 10.94 -23.24
C PHE A 89 -2.74 11.74 -23.92
N THR A 90 -2.38 12.70 -24.78
CA THR A 90 -3.28 13.56 -25.57
C THR A 90 -3.81 12.90 -26.83
N TYR A 91 -3.40 11.66 -27.15
CA TYR A 91 -3.97 10.90 -28.25
C TYR A 91 -4.36 9.49 -27.80
N PHE A 92 -5.63 9.36 -27.41
CA PHE A 92 -6.45 8.18 -27.66
C PHE A 92 -7.82 8.66 -28.13
#